data_AF-A0A654JEZ8-F1
#
_entry.id   AF-A0A654JEZ8-F1
#
_cell.length_a   1.000
_cell.length_b   1.000
_cell.length_c   1.000
_cell.angle_alpha   90.00
_cell.angle_beta   90.00
_cell.angle_gamma   90.00
#
_symmetry.space_group_name_H-M   'P 1'
#
loop_
_entity.id
_entity.type
_entity.pdbx_description
1 polymer ?
#
loop_
_entity_poly.entity_id
_entity_poly.type
_entity_poly.pdbx_seq_one_letter_code
_entity_poly.pdbx_strand_id
1 'polypeptide(L)'
;VVTHAHQDKMGGMDALHAAGIATYANALSNQLAPQEGMVAAQHSLTFAANGWVEPATAPNFGPLKVFYPGPGHTSVNITVGIDGTDIAFGGCL
;
A
#
# COMPACT_ATOMS: atom_id res chain seq x y z
N VAL A 1 4.46 2.96 -2.70
CA VAL A 1 3.31 2.19 -2.17
C VAL A 1 3.85 1.23 -1.12
N VAL A 2 3.24 1.15 0.07
CA VAL A 2 3.60 0.20 1.14
C VAL A 2 2.49 -0.84 1.32
N THR A 3 2.86 -2.08 1.65
CA THR A 3 1.93 -3.22 1.51
C THR A 3 1.10 -3.54 2.75
N HIS A 4 1.50 -3.14 3.95
CA HIS A 4 0.70 -3.20 5.19
C HIS A 4 1.37 -2.43 6.32
N ALA A 5 0.66 -2.22 7.42
CA ALA A 5 1.12 -1.49 8.60
C ALA A 5 1.96 -2.34 9.56
N HIS A 6 3.18 -2.72 9.14
CA HIS A 6 4.22 -3.26 10.03
C HIS A 6 5.56 -2.56 9.78
N GLN A 7 6.46 -2.62 10.77
CA GLN A 7 7.75 -1.92 10.74
C GLN A 7 8.62 -2.31 9.53
N ASP A 8 8.57 -3.57 9.10
CA ASP A 8 9.32 -4.07 7.94
C ASP A 8 8.84 -3.47 6.61
N LYS A 9 7.64 -2.87 6.56
CA LYS A 9 7.08 -2.20 5.38
C LYS A 9 6.93 -0.70 5.53
N MET A 10 6.70 -0.19 6.74
CA MET A 10 6.40 1.22 7.03
C MET A 10 7.39 1.89 7.99
N GLY A 11 8.46 1.23 8.42
CA GLY A 11 9.44 1.81 9.35
C GLY A 11 10.24 3.00 8.78
N GLY A 12 10.27 3.16 7.45
CA GLY A 12 11.02 4.23 6.77
C GLY A 12 10.19 5.45 6.34
N MET A 13 8.95 5.58 6.80
CA MET A 13 8.00 6.57 6.27
C MET A 13 8.43 8.02 6.51
N ASP A 14 9.00 8.34 7.66
CA ASP A 14 9.52 9.68 7.96
C ASP A 14 10.59 10.14 6.97
N ALA A 15 11.49 9.23 6.58
CA ALA A 15 12.55 9.55 5.63
C ALA A 15 11.98 9.87 4.23
N LEU A 16 10.95 9.12 3.80
CA LEU A 16 10.25 9.39 2.54
C LEU A 16 9.53 10.73 2.56
N HIS A 17 8.87 11.07 3.68
CA HIS A 17 8.18 12.34 3.85
C HIS A 17 9.14 13.52 3.87
N ALA A 18 10.26 13.41 4.60
CA ALA A 18 11.30 14.43 4.64
C ALA A 18 11.95 14.67 3.27
N ALA A 19 11.99 13.65 2.41
CA ALA A 19 12.46 13.74 1.04
C ALA A 19 11.39 14.29 0.05
N GLY A 20 10.17 14.58 0.50
CA GLY A 20 9.08 15.05 -0.35
C GLY A 20 8.53 13.98 -1.29
N ILE A 21 8.73 12.69 -1.00
CA ILE A 21 8.23 11.57 -1.81
C ILE A 21 6.79 11.29 -1.42
N ALA A 22 5.88 11.34 -2.39
CA ALA A 22 4.48 10.96 -2.21
C ALA A 22 4.35 9.48 -1.82
N THR A 23 3.74 9.22 -0.67
CA THR A 23 3.56 7.86 -0.13
C THR A 23 2.10 7.43 -0.18
N TYR A 24 1.87 6.15 -0.46
CA TYR A 24 0.55 5.54 -0.65
C TYR A 24 0.44 4.22 0.08
N ALA A 25 -0.69 3.97 0.75
CA ALA A 25 -1.01 2.71 1.39
C ALA A 25 -2.52 2.45 1.33
N ASN A 26 -2.96 1.23 1.63
CA ASN A 26 -4.38 0.96 1.92
C ASN A 26 -4.88 1.95 3.00
N ALA A 27 -6.05 2.54 2.79
CA ALA A 27 -6.69 3.43 3.76
C ALA A 27 -6.71 2.86 5.19
N LEU A 28 -6.98 1.56 5.33
CA LEU A 28 -6.96 0.88 6.63
C LEU A 28 -5.55 0.75 7.21
N SER A 29 -4.51 0.55 6.37
CA SER A 29 -3.12 0.61 6.85
C SER A 29 -2.76 1.98 7.41
N ASN A 30 -3.23 3.06 6.77
CA ASN A 30 -3.01 4.42 7.28
C ASN A 30 -3.71 4.67 8.62
N GLN A 31 -4.87 4.04 8.86
CA GLN A 31 -5.57 4.11 10.15
C GLN A 31 -4.84 3.33 11.25
N LEU A 32 -4.23 2.18 10.91
CA LEU A 32 -3.55 1.31 11.87
C LEU A 32 -2.12 1.77 12.18
N ALA A 33 -1.38 2.30 11.21
CA ALA A 33 0.04 2.63 11.39
C ALA A 33 0.34 3.49 12.63
N PRO A 34 -0.41 4.56 12.95
CA PRO A 34 -0.17 5.34 14.17
C PRO A 34 -0.43 4.57 15.46
N GLN A 35 -1.32 3.59 15.45
CA GLN A 35 -1.64 2.74 16.62
C GLN A 35 -0.48 1.78 16.92
N GLU A 36 0.26 1.40 15.88
CA GLU A 36 1.44 0.54 15.92
C GLU A 36 2.75 1.34 16.02
N GLY A 37 2.69 2.64 16.34
CA GLY A 37 3.86 3.51 16.51
C GLY A 37 4.60 3.86 15.22
N MET A 38 3.95 3.72 14.06
CA MET A 38 4.51 4.06 12.75
C MET A 38 3.83 5.28 12.13
N VAL A 39 4.51 5.90 11.17
CA VAL A 39 3.98 7.03 10.42
C VAL A 39 3.17 6.53 9.22
N ALA A 40 1.92 7.00 9.12
CA ALA A 40 1.03 6.66 8.02
C ALA A 40 1.52 7.22 6.66
N ALA A 41 1.03 6.66 5.56
CA ALA A 41 1.24 7.27 4.25
C ALA A 41 0.42 8.55 4.07
N GLN A 42 0.91 9.45 3.23
CA GLN A 42 0.26 10.73 2.94
C GLN A 42 -1.04 10.58 2.16
N HIS A 43 -1.14 9.50 1.38
CA HIS A 43 -2.30 9.22 0.54
C HIS A 43 -2.87 7.83 0.84
N SER A 44 -4.20 7.76 0.86
CA SER A 44 -4.95 6.53 1.05
C SER A 44 -5.42 5.98 -0.29
N LEU A 45 -5.16 4.70 -0.51
CA LEU A 45 -5.72 3.91 -1.60
C LEU A 45 -7.02 3.26 -1.11
N THR A 46 -8.06 3.37 -1.92
CA THR A 46 -9.33 2.66 -1.79
C THR A 46 -9.43 1.60 -2.85
N PHE A 47 -10.21 0.56 -2.58
CA PHE A 47 -10.30 -0.62 -3.44
C PHE A 47 -11.76 -0.90 -3.76
N ALA A 48 -12.04 -1.19 -5.03
CA ALA A 48 -13.35 -1.60 -5.47
C ALA A 48 -13.69 -2.99 -4.90
N ALA A 49 -14.96 -3.39 -5.00
CA ALA A 49 -15.44 -4.68 -4.51
C ALA A 49 -14.71 -5.90 -5.12
N ASN A 50 -14.10 -5.73 -6.29
CA ASN A 50 -13.30 -6.75 -6.95
C ASN A 50 -11.83 -6.77 -6.51
N GLY A 51 -11.44 -5.97 -5.51
CA GLY A 51 -10.09 -5.91 -4.94
C GLY A 51 -9.12 -4.99 -5.69
N TRP A 52 -9.44 -4.49 -6.88
CA TRP A 52 -8.55 -3.58 -7.60
C TRP A 52 -8.61 -2.16 -7.01
N VAL A 53 -7.46 -1.48 -7.00
CA VAL A 53 -7.40 -0.09 -6.55
C VAL A 53 -8.29 0.82 -7.41
N GLU A 54 -9.02 1.72 -6.76
CA GLU A 54 -9.89 2.68 -7.45
C GLU A 54 -9.02 3.76 -8.14
N PRO A 55 -9.21 4.01 -9.44
CA PRO A 55 -8.43 5.02 -10.16
C PRO A 55 -8.53 6.44 -9.58
N ALA A 56 -9.59 6.74 -8.82
CA ALA A 56 -9.78 8.04 -8.19
C ALA A 56 -8.81 8.31 -7.02
N THR A 57 -8.24 7.25 -6.42
CA THR A 57 -7.31 7.37 -5.27
C THR A 57 -5.88 6.97 -5.61
N ALA A 58 -5.66 6.39 -6.78
CA ALA A 58 -4.35 6.03 -7.30
C ALA A 58 -3.85 7.04 -8.35
N PRO A 59 -2.65 7.64 -8.19
CA PRO A 59 -1.99 8.30 -9.31
C PRO A 59 -1.60 7.27 -10.38
N ASN A 60 -1.06 7.75 -11.48
CA ASN A 60 -0.41 6.86 -12.45
C ASN A 60 0.86 6.25 -11.83
N PHE A 61 0.79 4.98 -11.41
CA PHE A 61 1.93 4.20 -10.92
C PHE A 61 2.74 3.53 -12.05
N GLY A 62 2.54 3.94 -13.31
CA GLY A 62 3.14 3.31 -14.47
C GLY A 62 2.62 1.88 -14.64
N PRO A 63 3.49 0.87 -14.80
CA PRO A 63 3.05 -0.51 -15.01
C PRO A 63 2.53 -1.19 -13.75
N LEU A 64 2.66 -0.56 -12.56
CA LEU A 64 2.26 -1.20 -11.31
C LEU A 64 0.74 -1.30 -11.21
N LYS A 65 0.25 -2.49 -10.85
CA LYS A 65 -1.15 -2.75 -10.53
C LYS A 65 -1.27 -3.13 -9.07
N VAL A 66 -2.12 -2.44 -8.33
CA VAL A 66 -2.29 -2.64 -6.87
C VAL A 66 -3.60 -3.37 -6.61
N PHE A 67 -3.52 -4.44 -5.83
CA PHE A 67 -4.65 -5.33 -5.54
C PHE A 67 -4.76 -5.60 -4.04
N TYR A 68 -5.99 -5.55 -3.52
CA TYR A 68 -6.35 -5.95 -2.18
C TYR A 68 -7.05 -7.31 -2.25
N PRO A 69 -6.35 -8.43 -1.91
CA PRO A 69 -6.92 -9.77 -1.97
C PRO A 69 -7.88 -10.09 -0.81
N GLY A 70 -8.05 -9.17 0.14
CA GLY A 70 -8.68 -9.44 1.42
C GLY A 70 -7.66 -9.77 2.52
N PRO A 71 -8.13 -10.08 3.73
CA PRO A 71 -7.28 -10.46 4.86
C PRO A 71 -6.45 -11.71 4.58
N GLY A 72 -5.19 -11.69 5.04
CA GLY A 72 -4.29 -12.84 5.03
C GLY A 72 -3.27 -12.72 6.16
N HIS A 73 -2.01 -12.42 5.84
CA HIS A 73 -1.00 -12.08 6.87
C HIS A 73 -1.44 -10.93 7.78
N THR A 74 -2.08 -9.91 7.20
CA THR A 74 -2.80 -8.89 7.98
C THR A 74 -4.19 -8.64 7.38
N SER A 75 -5.08 -8.00 8.13
CA SER A 75 -6.38 -7.57 7.61
C SER A 75 -6.29 -6.45 6.56
N VAL A 76 -5.11 -5.87 6.34
CA VAL A 76 -4.90 -4.69 5.49
C VAL A 76 -3.86 -4.90 4.40
N ASN A 77 -3.35 -6.13 4.22
CA ASN A 77 -2.30 -6.41 3.23
C ASN A 77 -2.74 -6.16 1.80
N ILE A 78 -1.88 -5.56 1.00
CA ILE A 78 -2.07 -5.42 -0.46
C ILE A 78 -0.89 -6.05 -1.21
N THR A 79 -1.14 -6.42 -2.45
CA THR A 79 -0.14 -6.95 -3.38
C THR A 79 0.06 -6.01 -4.56
N VAL A 80 1.18 -6.16 -5.27
CA VAL A 80 1.52 -5.34 -6.44
C VAL A 80 1.97 -6.26 -7.57
N GLY A 81 1.30 -6.17 -8.72
CA GLY A 81 1.74 -6.78 -9.98
C GLY A 81 2.44 -5.75 -10.89
N ILE A 82 3.19 -6.23 -11.88
CA ILE A 82 3.81 -5.40 -12.91
C ILE A 82 3.24 -5.79 -14.28
N ASP A 83 2.40 -4.92 -14.83
CA ASP A 83 1.77 -5.09 -16.15
C ASP A 83 2.82 -5.23 -17.26
N GLY A 84 2.57 -6.13 -18.20
CA GLY A 84 3.54 -6.53 -19.23
C GLY A 84 4.64 -7.49 -18.77
N THR A 85 4.53 -8.07 -17.56
CA THR A 85 5.45 -9.09 -17.04
C THR A 85 4.70 -10.19 -16.29
N ASP A 86 5.38 -11.32 -16.01
CA ASP A 86 4.87 -12.40 -15.14
C ASP A 86 5.28 -12.21 -13.66
N ILE A 87 5.50 -10.96 -13.22
CA ILE A 87 5.92 -10.65 -11.86
C ILE A 87 4.72 -10.18 -11.01
N ALA A 88 4.53 -10.87 -9.89
CA ALA A 88 3.64 -10.47 -8.81
C ALA A 88 4.39 -10.45 -7.48
N PHE A 89 4.28 -9.34 -6.76
CA PHE A 89 4.84 -9.15 -5.43
C PHE A 89 3.75 -9.32 -4.37
N GLY A 90 3.78 -10.46 -3.65
CA GLY A 90 2.81 -10.80 -2.61
C GLY A 90 2.99 -10.05 -1.28
N GLY A 91 4.10 -9.33 -1.09
CA GLY A 91 4.42 -8.76 0.21
C GLY A 91 4.74 -9.85 1.22
N CYS A 92 4.06 -9.84 2.37
CA CYS A 92 4.18 -10.86 3.41
C CYS A 92 2.97 -11.81 3.46
N LEU A 93 2.02 -11.69 2.52
CA LEU A 93 0.87 -12.59 2.42
C LEU A 93 1.31 -14.05 2.23
#